data_AF-A0A7M4FT49-F1
#
_entry.id   AF-A0A7M4FT49-F1
#
_cell.length_a   1.000
_cell.length_b   1.000
_cell.length_c   1.000
_cell.angle_alpha   90.00
_cell.angle_beta   90.00
_cell.angle_gamma   90.00
#
_symmetry.space_group_name_H-M   'P 1'
#
loop_
_entity.id
_entity.type
_entity.pdbx_description
1 polymer ?
#
loop_
_entity_poly.entity_id
_entity_poly.type
_entity_poly.pdbx_seq_one_letter_code
_entity_poly.pdbx_strand_id
1 'polypeptide(L)'
;MQIMLVPCLSILLGLPVCYVSLENGLLRIPPVGWLPWDHFRCNTNCKTDPENCISEPLIKSMGDRMEEDGWKDFGYEYVNLGDCWSAMQGGSQGMRYDAKTFTEWEVDMLKFDGCYSNSSIKAIGFWPGSIEPLPAGTLYPCHSCSGPWWCWP
;
A
#
# COMPACT_ATOMS: atom_id res chain seq x y z
N MET A 1 12.31 -3.43 22.91
CA MET A 1 12.21 -4.50 23.93
C MET A 1 11.21 -4.18 25.06
N GLN A 2 10.86 -2.92 25.32
CA GLN A 2 9.89 -2.53 26.36
C GLN A 2 8.40 -2.82 26.03
N ILE A 3 8.05 -3.09 24.77
CA ILE A 3 6.64 -3.06 24.30
C ILE A 3 5.98 -4.46 24.29
N MET A 4 6.75 -5.55 24.31
CA MET A 4 6.19 -6.92 24.30
C MET A 4 5.64 -7.41 25.66
N LEU A 5 5.86 -6.68 26.76
CA LEU A 5 5.40 -7.08 28.09
C LEU A 5 3.96 -6.63 28.41
N VAL A 6 3.46 -5.60 27.73
CA VAL A 6 2.13 -5.02 27.95
C VAL A 6 0.96 -5.95 27.54
N PRO A 7 1.00 -6.67 26.40
CA PRO A 7 -0.15 -7.49 26.01
C PRO A 7 -0.33 -8.72 26.91
N CYS A 8 0.76 -9.27 27.46
CA CYS A 8 0.71 -10.48 28.30
C CYS A 8 0.03 -10.21 29.66
N LEU A 9 0.26 -9.04 30.25
CA LEU A 9 -0.37 -8.64 31.53
C LEU A 9 -1.84 -8.22 31.34
N SER A 10 -2.19 -7.66 30.18
CA SER A 10 -3.54 -7.21 29.85
C SER A 10 -4.52 -8.37 29.63
N ILE A 11 -4.06 -9.46 29.02
CA ILE A 11 -4.83 -10.71 28.84
C ILE A 11 -5.14 -11.36 30.20
N LEU A 12 -4.18 -11.34 31.13
CA LEU A 12 -4.33 -11.86 32.49
C LEU A 12 -5.33 -11.05 33.34
N LEU A 13 -5.47 -9.76 33.07
CA LEU A 13 -6.37 -8.84 33.77
C LEU A 13 -7.72 -8.63 33.05
N GLY A 14 -7.95 -9.29 31.92
CA GLY A 14 -9.19 -9.13 31.14
C GLY A 14 -9.39 -7.72 30.57
N LEU A 15 -8.32 -6.92 30.46
CA LEU A 15 -8.39 -5.56 29.92
C LEU A 15 -8.41 -5.62 28.38
N PRO A 16 -9.31 -4.87 27.72
CA PRO A 16 -9.36 -4.82 26.27
C PRO A 16 -8.04 -4.28 25.72
N VAL A 17 -7.37 -5.07 24.88
CA VAL A 17 -6.18 -4.63 24.14
C VAL A 17 -6.63 -3.57 23.14
N CYS A 18 -6.23 -2.32 23.37
CA CYS A 18 -6.44 -1.25 22.41
C CYS A 18 -5.33 -1.32 21.36
N TYR A 19 -5.73 -1.45 20.09
CA TYR A 19 -4.83 -1.30 18.95
C TYR A 19 -4.88 0.17 18.52
N VAL A 20 -3.71 0.78 18.30
CA VAL A 20 -3.62 2.14 17.76
C VAL A 20 -3.45 2.00 16.25
N SER A 21 -4.43 2.47 15.49
CA SER A 21 -4.36 2.59 14.04
C SER A 21 -3.70 3.89 13.62
N LEU A 22 -3.21 3.94 12.38
CA LEU A 22 -2.78 5.18 11.74
C LEU A 22 -3.98 6.12 11.54
N GLU A 23 -4.00 7.24 12.24
CA GLU A 23 -5.07 8.25 12.15
C GLU A 23 -4.67 9.38 11.19
N ASN A 24 -4.76 9.12 9.88
CA ASN A 24 -4.51 10.12 8.83
C ASN A 24 -5.81 10.67 8.18
N GLY A 25 -6.98 10.30 8.72
CA GLY A 25 -8.28 10.77 8.23
C GLY A 25 -8.85 10.02 7.02
N LEU A 26 -8.10 9.06 6.46
CA LEU A 26 -8.50 8.27 5.29
C LEU A 26 -9.11 6.91 5.65
N LEU A 27 -9.71 6.25 4.66
CA LEU A 27 -10.25 4.88 4.75
C LEU A 27 -11.19 4.62 5.93
N ARG A 28 -12.07 5.60 6.24
CA ARG A 28 -13.14 5.43 7.25
C ARG A 28 -14.17 4.39 6.85
N ILE A 29 -14.28 4.13 5.54
CA ILE A 29 -14.94 2.98 4.95
C ILE A 29 -13.88 2.11 4.27
N PRO A 30 -14.06 0.78 4.21
CA PRO A 30 -13.11 -0.09 3.52
C PRO A 30 -12.87 0.38 2.07
N PRO A 31 -11.61 0.50 1.61
CA PRO A 31 -11.35 0.87 0.23
C PRO A 31 -11.90 -0.20 -0.71
N VAL A 32 -12.59 0.24 -1.76
CA VAL A 32 -13.08 -0.63 -2.83
C VAL A 32 -12.44 -0.20 -4.13
N GLY A 33 -11.95 -1.15 -4.91
CA GLY A 33 -11.18 -0.87 -6.10
C GLY A 33 -10.70 -2.15 -6.78
N TRP A 34 -9.73 -1.98 -7.68
CA TRP A 34 -9.16 -3.05 -8.48
C TRP A 34 -7.65 -3.18 -8.24
N LEU A 35 -7.13 -4.41 -8.31
CA LEU A 35 -5.72 -4.73 -8.16
C LEU A 35 -5.35 -5.87 -9.15
N PRO A 36 -4.33 -5.71 -10.00
CA PRO A 36 -4.02 -6.67 -11.07
C PRO A 36 -3.48 -8.01 -10.57
N TRP A 37 -2.94 -8.06 -9.35
CA TRP A 37 -2.13 -9.18 -8.86
C TRP A 37 -2.84 -10.54 -8.91
N ASP A 38 -4.15 -10.59 -8.67
CA ASP A 38 -4.84 -11.88 -8.61
C ASP A 38 -5.07 -12.51 -10.00
N HIS A 39 -5.31 -11.68 -11.02
CA HIS A 39 -5.60 -12.15 -12.37
C HIS A 39 -4.36 -12.13 -13.27
N PHE A 40 -3.65 -11.01 -13.32
CA PHE A 40 -2.54 -10.75 -14.26
C PHE A 40 -1.16 -11.13 -13.70
N ARG A 41 -1.05 -11.30 -12.38
CA ARG A 41 0.17 -11.73 -11.68
C ARG A 41 1.38 -10.86 -12.08
N CYS A 42 2.50 -11.47 -12.41
CA CYS A 42 3.75 -10.82 -12.82
C CYS A 42 4.04 -11.06 -14.32
N ASN A 43 3.02 -10.96 -15.17
CA ASN A 43 3.22 -11.11 -16.62
C ASN A 43 3.88 -9.85 -17.19
N THR A 44 5.18 -9.90 -17.50
CA THR A 44 5.91 -8.77 -18.11
C THR A 44 6.20 -8.99 -19.61
N ASN A 45 5.68 -10.08 -20.20
CA ASN A 45 5.96 -10.44 -21.58
C ASN A 45 4.98 -9.79 -22.57
N CYS A 46 5.09 -8.47 -22.72
CA CYS A 46 4.26 -7.69 -23.63
C CYS A 46 4.50 -7.98 -25.12
N LYS A 47 5.52 -8.76 -25.49
CA LYS A 47 5.79 -9.09 -26.90
C LYS A 47 4.86 -10.19 -27.40
N THR A 48 4.65 -11.22 -26.57
CA THR A 48 3.81 -12.37 -26.95
C THR A 48 2.43 -12.29 -26.35
N ASP A 49 2.23 -11.46 -25.32
CA ASP A 49 0.95 -11.29 -24.62
C ASP A 49 0.69 -9.82 -24.26
N PRO A 50 0.51 -8.95 -25.27
CA PRO A 50 0.40 -7.49 -25.07
C PRO A 50 -0.86 -7.06 -24.33
N GLU A 51 -1.93 -7.86 -24.35
CA GLU A 51 -3.22 -7.52 -23.73
C GLU A 51 -3.24 -7.84 -22.23
N ASN A 52 -2.43 -8.79 -21.77
CA ASN A 52 -2.44 -9.24 -20.37
C ASN A 52 -1.14 -8.94 -19.62
N CYS A 53 -0.15 -8.33 -20.26
CA CYS A 53 1.08 -7.94 -19.56
C CYS A 53 0.87 -6.69 -18.70
N ILE A 54 1.56 -6.63 -17.56
CA ILE A 54 1.60 -5.47 -16.68
C ILE A 54 2.23 -4.30 -17.44
N SER A 55 1.38 -3.37 -17.87
CA SER A 55 1.74 -2.27 -18.76
C SER A 55 0.75 -1.11 -18.60
N GLU A 56 1.16 0.10 -18.99
CA GLU A 56 0.28 1.28 -18.96
C GLU A 56 -1.05 1.05 -19.71
N PRO A 57 -1.09 0.44 -20.93
CA PRO A 57 -2.35 0.17 -21.62
C PRO A 57 -3.31 -0.73 -20.84
N LEU A 58 -2.78 -1.76 -20.15
CA LEU A 58 -3.61 -2.63 -19.31
C LEU A 58 -4.25 -1.84 -18.16
N ILE A 59 -3.45 -1.03 -17.44
CA ILE A 59 -3.95 -0.27 -16.29
C ILE A 59 -4.94 0.81 -16.72
N LYS A 60 -4.65 1.53 -17.82
CA LYS A 60 -5.58 2.52 -18.39
C LYS A 60 -6.90 1.89 -18.81
N SER A 61 -6.87 0.78 -19.54
CA SER A 61 -8.10 0.12 -19.98
C SER A 61 -8.97 -0.34 -18.80
N MET A 62 -8.37 -0.76 -17.68
CA MET A 62 -9.12 -1.09 -16.46
C MET A 62 -9.72 0.15 -15.79
N GLY A 63 -9.02 1.28 -15.81
CA GLY A 63 -9.57 2.58 -15.41
C GLY A 63 -10.78 2.97 -16.25
N ASP A 64 -10.67 2.87 -17.57
CA ASP A 64 -11.76 3.15 -18.51
C ASP A 64 -12.96 2.21 -18.26
N ARG A 65 -12.73 0.91 -18.07
CA ARG A 65 -13.78 -0.07 -17.72
C ARG A 65 -14.45 0.25 -16.39
N MET A 66 -13.70 0.69 -15.38
CA MET A 66 -14.27 1.03 -14.09
C MET A 66 -15.29 2.17 -14.17
N GLU A 67 -15.08 3.14 -15.07
CA GLU A 67 -16.04 4.20 -15.34
C GLU A 67 -17.15 3.76 -16.29
N GLU A 68 -16.80 3.24 -17.46
CA GLU A 68 -17.76 2.92 -18.53
C GLU A 68 -18.74 1.80 -18.17
N ASP A 69 -18.30 0.80 -17.39
CA ASP A 69 -19.16 -0.30 -16.96
C ASP A 69 -19.90 0.02 -15.65
N GLY A 70 -19.70 1.22 -15.07
CA GLY A 70 -20.41 1.70 -13.88
C GLY A 70 -19.86 1.22 -12.53
N TRP A 71 -18.69 0.57 -12.48
CA TRP A 71 -18.08 0.12 -11.21
C TRP A 71 -17.82 1.28 -10.25
N LYS A 72 -17.43 2.44 -10.78
CA LYS A 72 -17.24 3.67 -10.01
C LYS A 72 -18.52 4.08 -9.27
N ASP A 73 -19.69 3.93 -9.89
CA ASP A 73 -20.98 4.24 -9.26
C ASP A 73 -21.32 3.30 -8.09
N PHE A 74 -20.71 2.11 -8.06
CA PHE A 74 -20.78 1.16 -6.95
C PHE A 74 -19.68 1.35 -5.90
N GLY A 75 -18.88 2.42 -6.01
CA GLY A 75 -17.84 2.78 -5.04
C GLY A 75 -16.46 2.19 -5.32
N TYR A 76 -16.23 1.58 -6.49
CA TYR A 76 -14.89 1.17 -6.90
C TYR A 76 -14.09 2.41 -7.32
N GLU A 77 -13.27 2.92 -6.40
CA GLU A 77 -12.60 4.22 -6.55
C GLU A 77 -11.11 4.09 -6.88
N TYR A 78 -10.47 3.00 -6.45
CA TYR A 78 -9.01 2.85 -6.58
C TYR A 78 -8.61 1.90 -7.71
N VAL A 79 -7.77 2.38 -8.63
CA VAL A 79 -7.02 1.53 -9.57
C VAL A 79 -5.61 1.36 -9.02
N ASN A 80 -5.29 0.19 -8.49
CA ASN A 80 -3.98 -0.07 -7.89
C ASN A 80 -3.01 -0.72 -8.88
N LEU A 81 -1.71 -0.53 -8.65
CA LEU A 81 -0.66 -1.34 -9.25
C LEU A 81 -0.29 -2.52 -8.34
N GLY A 82 0.00 -3.66 -8.95
CA GLY A 82 0.57 -4.83 -8.27
C GLY A 82 2.09 -4.79 -8.24
N ASP A 83 2.73 -5.93 -7.97
CA ASP A 83 4.18 -6.07 -8.18
C ASP A 83 4.55 -6.06 -9.68
N CYS A 84 5.83 -5.99 -10.00
CA CYS A 84 6.40 -6.10 -11.35
C CYS A 84 6.15 -4.90 -12.29
N TRP A 85 5.77 -3.74 -11.75
CA TRP A 85 5.68 -2.48 -12.51
C TRP A 85 7.01 -1.73 -12.62
N SER A 86 7.92 -1.92 -11.66
CA SER A 86 9.15 -1.14 -11.54
C SER A 86 10.30 -1.73 -12.36
N ALA A 87 11.21 -0.87 -12.81
CA ALA A 87 12.47 -1.31 -13.36
C ALA A 87 13.34 -1.94 -12.26
N MET A 88 14.04 -3.02 -12.58
CA MET A 88 14.88 -3.76 -11.62
C MET A 88 16.03 -2.94 -11.00
N GLN A 89 16.32 -1.74 -11.50
CA GLN A 89 17.44 -0.90 -11.07
C GLN A 89 17.04 0.26 -10.14
N GLY A 90 15.76 0.41 -9.77
CA GLY A 90 15.24 1.62 -9.12
C GLY A 90 15.39 1.76 -7.60
N GLY A 91 15.81 0.72 -6.86
CA GLY A 91 15.62 0.66 -5.40
C GLY A 91 16.81 1.02 -4.50
N SER A 92 17.81 1.79 -4.96
CA SER A 92 19.04 2.02 -4.18
C SER A 92 19.00 3.18 -3.19
N GLN A 93 17.97 4.04 -3.25
CA GLN A 93 17.92 5.28 -2.47
C GLN A 93 17.09 5.18 -1.18
N GLY A 94 16.45 4.04 -0.95
CA GLY A 94 15.74 3.71 0.29
C GLY A 94 14.33 4.33 0.41
N MET A 95 13.58 3.87 1.42
CA MET A 95 12.14 4.13 1.56
C MET A 95 11.74 5.61 1.60
N ARG A 96 12.60 6.50 2.11
CA ARG A 96 12.30 7.94 2.17
C ARG A 96 12.29 8.59 0.79
N TYR A 97 13.18 8.14 -0.09
CA TYR A 97 13.21 8.60 -1.48
C TYR A 97 11.97 8.11 -2.24
N ASP A 98 11.59 6.84 -2.03
CA ASP A 98 10.41 6.24 -2.65
C ASP A 98 9.13 6.96 -2.20
N ALA A 99 8.98 7.24 -0.89
CA ALA A 99 7.83 7.97 -0.36
C ALA A 99 7.70 9.39 -0.96
N LYS A 100 8.82 10.11 -1.12
CA LYS A 100 8.83 11.42 -1.79
C LYS A 100 8.41 11.29 -3.25
N THR A 101 8.92 10.28 -3.95
CA THR A 101 8.61 10.01 -5.36
C THR A 101 7.12 9.73 -5.54
N PHE A 102 6.52 8.86 -4.72
CA PHE A 102 5.09 8.56 -4.81
C PHE A 102 4.21 9.77 -4.48
N THR A 103 4.66 10.63 -3.56
CA THR A 103 3.97 11.88 -3.27
C THR A 103 4.03 12.84 -4.46
N GLU A 104 5.21 13.00 -5.08
CA GLU A 104 5.39 13.85 -6.25
C GLU A 104 4.60 13.37 -7.47
N TRP A 105 4.37 12.07 -7.57
CA TRP A 105 3.52 11.45 -8.61
C TRP A 105 2.04 11.44 -8.23
N GLU A 106 1.67 12.01 -7.09
CA GLU A 106 0.29 12.11 -6.61
C GLU A 106 -0.39 10.73 -6.46
N VAL A 107 0.36 9.74 -5.94
CA VAL A 107 -0.18 8.39 -5.67
C VAL A 107 -1.13 8.43 -4.46
N ASP A 108 -2.36 7.95 -4.64
CA ASP A 108 -3.39 7.97 -3.59
C ASP A 108 -3.33 6.79 -2.61
N MET A 109 -2.73 5.66 -3.01
CA MET A 109 -2.67 4.44 -2.20
C MET A 109 -1.37 3.66 -2.45
N LEU A 110 -0.68 3.29 -1.37
CA LEU A 110 0.52 2.49 -1.38
C LEU A 110 0.28 1.15 -0.66
N LYS A 111 0.47 0.06 -1.40
CA LYS A 111 0.61 -1.28 -0.81
C LYS A 111 2.09 -1.54 -0.54
N PHE A 112 2.44 -1.83 0.71
CA PHE A 112 3.81 -2.11 1.11
C PHE A 112 3.98 -3.60 1.44
N ASP A 113 4.82 -4.29 0.67
CA ASP A 113 5.07 -5.71 0.85
C ASP A 113 6.30 -6.01 1.71
N GLY A 114 6.26 -7.16 2.40
CA GLY A 114 7.26 -7.59 3.37
C GLY A 114 8.23 -8.65 2.86
N CYS A 115 8.30 -8.88 1.54
CA CYS A 115 9.25 -9.81 0.94
C CYS A 115 10.69 -9.36 1.19
N TYR A 116 11.62 -10.31 1.27
CA TYR A 116 13.06 -10.07 1.46
C TYR A 116 13.48 -9.25 2.71
N SER A 117 12.60 -9.10 3.70
CA SER A 117 12.93 -8.48 4.99
C SER A 117 12.97 -9.51 6.13
N ASN A 118 13.82 -9.27 7.13
CA ASN A 118 13.88 -10.07 8.36
C ASN A 118 12.92 -9.52 9.42
N SER A 119 12.53 -10.36 10.39
CA SER A 119 11.56 -10.02 11.44
C SER A 119 11.87 -8.73 12.21
N SER A 120 13.14 -8.36 12.37
CA SER A 120 13.53 -7.11 13.02
C SER A 120 13.17 -5.89 12.17
N ILE A 121 13.40 -5.94 10.85
CA ILE A 121 12.95 -4.90 9.91
C ILE A 121 11.43 -4.87 9.86
N LYS A 122 10.79 -6.05 9.92
CA LYS A 122 9.32 -6.15 9.95
C LYS A 122 8.69 -5.48 11.16
N ALA A 123 9.35 -5.62 12.32
CA ALA A 123 8.89 -5.08 13.59
C ALA A 123 9.09 -3.56 13.72
N ILE A 124 9.93 -2.94 12.89
CA ILE A 124 10.09 -1.47 12.86
C ILE A 124 8.86 -0.81 12.23
N GLY A 125 8.17 -1.51 11.32
CA GLY A 125 7.00 -0.99 10.61
C GLY A 125 7.36 0.11 9.61
N PHE A 126 6.38 0.50 8.79
CA PHE A 126 6.46 1.71 7.98
C PHE A 126 6.06 2.89 8.89
N TRP A 127 7.05 3.51 9.53
CA TRP A 127 6.81 4.66 10.41
C TRP A 127 6.47 5.90 9.56
N PRO A 128 5.25 6.48 9.66
CA PRO A 128 4.86 7.66 8.88
C PRO A 128 5.76 8.88 9.11
N GLY A 129 6.37 9.01 10.29
CA GLY A 129 7.32 10.09 10.58
C GLY A 129 8.71 9.93 9.93
N SER A 130 8.90 8.91 9.09
CA SER A 130 10.07 8.78 8.20
C SER A 130 9.89 9.61 6.93
N ILE A 131 8.64 9.95 6.63
CA ILE A 131 8.24 10.93 5.63
C ILE A 131 8.28 12.27 6.36
N GLU A 132 9.03 13.25 5.85
CA GLU A 132 8.91 14.59 6.41
C GLU A 132 7.45 15.08 6.31
N PRO A 133 7.03 16.01 7.19
CA PRO A 133 5.77 16.70 7.01
C PRO A 133 5.73 17.27 5.59
N LEU A 134 4.87 16.73 4.75
CA LEU A 134 4.62 17.29 3.43
C LEU A 134 3.95 18.66 3.62
N PRO A 135 4.08 19.59 2.67
CA PRO A 135 3.41 20.87 2.73
C PRO A 135 1.93 20.72 3.09
N ALA A 136 1.41 21.65 3.90
CA ALA A 136 0.00 21.62 4.31
C ALA A 136 -0.91 21.57 3.06
N GLY A 137 -1.75 20.54 2.97
CA GLY A 137 -2.63 20.27 1.84
C GLY A 137 -2.26 19.04 1.00
N THR A 138 -1.09 18.43 1.21
CA THR A 138 -0.75 17.16 0.58
C THR A 138 -1.37 16.00 1.35
N LEU A 139 -2.26 15.25 0.70
CA LEU A 139 -2.82 14.02 1.24
C LEU A 139 -1.72 12.94 1.23
N TYR A 140 -1.48 12.33 2.38
CA TYR A 140 -0.65 11.13 2.43
C TYR A 140 -1.40 9.97 1.77
N PRO A 141 -0.72 9.08 1.02
CA PRO A 141 -1.36 7.92 0.46
C PRO A 141 -2.04 7.06 1.53
N CYS A 142 -3.10 6.36 1.15
CA CYS A 142 -3.64 5.25 1.93
C CYS A 142 -2.58 4.14 2.04
N HIS A 143 -2.39 3.54 3.21
CA HIS A 143 -1.38 2.49 3.42
C HIS A 143 -2.04 1.12 3.58
N SER A 144 -1.62 0.15 2.75
CA SER A 144 -1.98 -1.26 2.88
C SER A 144 -0.74 -2.09 3.20
N CYS A 145 -0.62 -2.56 4.44
CA CYS A 145 0.52 -3.38 4.87
C CYS A 145 0.21 -4.88 4.80
N SER A 146 1.12 -5.68 4.26
CA SER A 146 0.99 -7.15 4.17
C SER A 146 1.02 -7.89 5.52
N GLY A 147 1.16 -7.21 6.66
CA GLY A 147 1.01 -7.86 7.96
C GLY A 147 0.47 -6.96 9.07
N PRO A 148 0.07 -7.55 10.20
CA PRO A 148 -0.66 -6.85 11.26
C PRO A 148 0.18 -5.85 12.08
N TRP A 149 1.51 -5.98 12.08
CA TRP A 149 2.42 -5.16 12.91
C TRP A 149 3.10 -4.01 12.16
N TRP A 150 2.80 -3.84 10.87
CA TRP A 150 3.63 -3.09 9.95
C TRP A 150 3.13 -1.68 9.67
N CYS A 151 1.86 -1.43 9.92
CA CYS A 151 1.19 -0.14 9.75
C CYS A 151 1.08 0.62 11.09
N TRP A 152 1.95 0.31 12.07
CA TRP A 152 1.92 0.96 13.37
C TRP A 152 2.59 2.33 13.30
N PRO A 153 2.01 3.34 13.98
CA PRO A 153 2.56 4.67 14.04
C PRO A 153 3.89 4.71 14.75
#